data_AF-V4N2R2-F1
#
_entry.id   AF-V4N2R2-F1
#
_cell.length_a   1.000
_cell.length_b   1.000
_cell.length_c   1.000
_cell.angle_alpha   90.00
_cell.angle_beta   90.00
_cell.angle_gamma   90.00
#
_symmetry.space_group_name_H-M   'P 1'
#
loop_
_entity.id
_entity.type
_entity.pdbx_description
1 polymer ?
#
loop_
_entity_poly.entity_id
_entity_poly.type
_entity_poly.pdbx_seq_one_letter_code
_entity_poly.pdbx_strand_id
1 'polypeptide(L)'
;MLIIMGTLGLFATVQSFDIEIRAFVSAAIYDPAYVMLACLAALGIPSGWIWWSLAVPKWKLWAYSRVENIKQLKREAVSEGLIWPDGHILEKTEICSKAMRREILRLEGRL
;
A
#
# COMPACT_ATOMS: atom_id res chain seq x y z
N MET A 1 38.39 -8.09 46.42
CA MET A 1 38.38 -6.68 45.95
C MET A 1 38.60 -6.56 44.44
N LEU A 2 39.58 -7.27 43.86
CA LEU A 2 39.86 -7.27 42.41
C LEU A 2 38.72 -7.76 41.50
N ILE A 3 37.91 -8.74 41.94
CA ILE A 3 36.79 -9.28 41.16
C ILE A 3 35.66 -8.25 40.98
N ILE A 4 35.46 -7.37 41.98
CA ILE A 4 34.38 -6.37 41.98
C ILE A 4 34.72 -5.19 41.05
N MET A 5 36.00 -4.81 40.92
CA MET A 5 36.40 -3.76 39.97
C MET A 5 36.26 -4.21 38.51
N GLY A 6 36.52 -5.49 38.21
CA GLY A 6 36.37 -6.03 36.85
C GLY A 6 34.91 -6.10 36.38
N THR A 7 33.99 -6.46 37.27
CA THR A 7 32.56 -6.52 36.94
C THR A 7 31.92 -5.13 36.80
N LEU A 8 32.36 -4.15 37.59
CA LEU A 8 31.94 -2.74 37.45
C LEU A 8 32.39 -2.14 36.11
N GLY A 9 33.62 -2.45 35.66
CA GLY A 9 34.14 -1.99 34.37
C GLY A 9 33.36 -2.57 33.18
N LEU A 10 33.07 -3.88 33.22
CA LEU A 10 32.28 -4.53 32.17
C LEU A 10 30.85 -3.99 32.11
N PHE A 11 30.21 -3.77 33.25
CA PHE A 11 28.87 -3.19 33.32
C PHE A 11 28.82 -1.76 32.75
N ALA A 12 29.81 -0.93 33.07
CA ALA A 12 29.92 0.42 32.52
C ALA A 12 30.07 0.41 30.99
N THR A 13 30.91 -0.48 30.44
CA THR A 13 31.08 -0.59 28.98
C THR A 13 29.81 -1.05 28.26
N VAL A 14 29.05 -1.97 28.85
CA VAL A 14 27.76 -2.42 28.31
C VAL A 14 26.73 -1.28 28.35
N GLN A 15 26.65 -0.53 29.46
CA GLN A 15 25.76 0.63 29.55
C GLN A 15 26.13 1.74 28.56
N SER A 16 27.42 2.02 28.35
CA SER A 16 27.87 3.01 27.36
C SER A 16 27.50 2.60 25.94
N PHE A 17 27.66 1.31 25.60
CA PHE A 17 27.28 0.78 24.29
C PHE A 17 25.76 0.84 24.05
N ASP A 18 24.96 0.53 25.08
CA ASP A 18 23.50 0.67 25.03
C ASP A 18 23.07 2.14 24.84
N ILE A 19 23.78 3.10 25.43
CA ILE A 19 23.50 4.54 25.27
C ILE A 19 23.83 5.02 23.85
N GLU A 20 24.95 4.58 23.28
CA GLU A 20 25.34 4.94 21.92
C GLU A 20 24.41 4.34 20.87
N ILE A 21 24.00 3.07 21.05
CA ILE A 21 22.99 2.44 20.19
C ILE A 21 21.66 3.19 20.32
N ARG A 22 21.22 3.52 21.54
CA ARG A 22 19.97 4.30 21.75
C ARG A 22 20.06 5.69 21.14
N ALA A 23 21.19 6.37 21.25
CA ALA A 23 21.40 7.70 20.67
C ALA A 23 21.39 7.64 19.14
N PHE A 24 22.08 6.66 18.54
CA PHE A 24 22.09 6.43 17.10
C PHE A 24 20.70 6.05 16.56
N VAL A 25 20.03 5.10 17.23
CA VAL A 25 18.66 4.70 16.89
C VAL A 25 17.70 5.87 17.06
N SER A 26 17.85 6.70 18.10
CA SER A 26 17.04 7.91 18.25
C SER A 26 17.34 8.94 17.16
N ALA A 27 18.61 9.19 16.81
CA ALA A 27 18.96 10.14 15.76
C ALA A 27 18.44 9.67 14.39
N ALA A 28 18.45 8.36 14.13
CA ALA A 28 17.88 7.76 12.92
C ALA A 28 16.35 7.76 12.91
N ILE A 29 15.69 7.56 14.06
CA ILE A 29 14.21 7.59 14.20
C ILE A 29 13.66 9.02 14.19
N TYR A 30 14.41 9.99 14.74
CA TYR A 30 14.03 11.40 14.82
C TYR A 30 14.59 12.25 13.68
N ASP A 31 15.30 11.67 12.71
CA ASP A 31 15.61 12.39 11.48
C ASP A 31 14.27 12.71 10.80
N PRO A 32 13.92 14.01 10.67
CA PRO A 32 12.63 14.40 10.12
C PRO A 32 12.43 13.91 8.69
N ALA A 33 13.50 13.60 7.95
CA ALA A 33 13.41 13.04 6.61
C ALA A 33 12.83 11.60 6.60
N TYR A 34 13.25 10.73 7.52
CA TYR A 34 12.71 9.36 7.61
C TYR A 34 11.28 9.37 8.13
N VAL A 35 10.96 10.23 9.09
CA VAL A 35 9.58 10.40 9.58
C VAL A 35 8.67 10.91 8.45
N MET A 36 9.11 11.92 7.70
CA MET A 36 8.37 12.43 6.55
C MET A 36 8.17 11.35 5.48
N LEU A 37 9.22 10.59 5.14
CA LEU A 37 9.13 9.50 4.17
C LEU A 37 8.14 8.42 4.63
N ALA A 38 8.18 8.04 5.92
CA ALA A 38 7.26 7.09 6.50
C ALA A 38 5.81 7.60 6.45
N CYS A 39 5.57 8.87 6.77
CA CYS A 39 4.25 9.50 6.66
C CYS A 39 3.75 9.53 5.21
N LEU A 40 4.60 9.88 4.25
CA LEU A 40 4.25 9.88 2.83
C LEU A 40 3.88 8.49 2.33
N ALA A 41 4.64 7.46 2.71
CA ALA A 41 4.32 6.09 2.36
C ALA A 41 3.01 5.62 3.02
N ALA A 42 2.85 5.93 4.31
CA ALA A 42 1.68 5.54 5.10
C ALA A 42 0.38 6.19 4.62
N LEU A 43 0.44 7.39 4.05
CA LEU A 43 -0.74 8.10 3.54
C LEU A 43 -0.92 7.92 2.03
N GLY A 44 0.17 7.97 1.26
CA GLY A 44 0.14 7.94 -0.19
C GLY A 44 -0.38 6.62 -0.76
N ILE A 45 0.09 5.49 -0.23
CA ILE A 45 -0.34 4.17 -0.72
C ILE A 45 -1.84 3.95 -0.45
N PRO A 46 -2.36 4.13 0.79
CA PRO A 46 -3.79 3.94 1.04
C PRO A 46 -4.67 4.95 0.30
N SER A 47 -4.26 6.21 0.21
CA SER A 47 -5.03 7.22 -0.53
C SER A 47 -5.10 6.91 -2.03
N GLY A 48 -3.98 6.50 -2.63
CA GLY A 48 -3.94 6.04 -4.02
C GLY A 48 -4.83 4.81 -4.24
N TRP A 49 -4.78 3.86 -3.31
CA TRP A 49 -5.61 2.65 -3.37
C TRP A 49 -7.11 2.97 -3.29
N ILE A 50 -7.51 3.82 -2.33
CA ILE A 50 -8.91 4.26 -2.17
C ILE A 50 -9.40 5.00 -3.41
N TRP A 51 -8.58 5.89 -3.95
CA TRP A 51 -8.90 6.60 -5.19
C TRP A 51 -9.13 5.61 -6.33
N TRP A 52 -8.18 4.68 -6.56
CA TRP A 52 -8.29 3.65 -7.59
C TRP A 52 -9.55 2.80 -7.40
N SER A 53 -9.82 2.32 -6.19
CA SER A 53 -10.97 1.50 -5.84
C SER A 53 -12.31 2.17 -6.14
N LEU A 54 -12.39 3.51 -6.08
CA LEU A 54 -13.59 4.29 -6.39
C LEU A 54 -13.65 4.72 -7.87
N ALA A 55 -12.50 5.02 -8.46
CA ALA A 55 -12.40 5.53 -9.82
C ALA A 55 -12.61 4.42 -10.86
N VAL A 56 -12.02 3.23 -10.65
CA VAL A 56 -12.09 2.13 -11.61
C VAL A 56 -13.52 1.68 -11.91
N PRO A 57 -14.42 1.45 -10.93
CA PRO A 57 -15.79 1.05 -11.26
C PRO A 57 -16.57 2.10 -12.05
N LYS A 58 -16.36 3.39 -11.74
CA LYS A 58 -16.96 4.49 -12.49
C LYS A 58 -16.43 4.54 -13.91
N TRP A 59 -15.12 4.37 -14.08
CA TRP A 59 -14.48 4.28 -15.40
C TRP A 59 -15.00 3.08 -16.19
N LYS A 60 -15.08 1.88 -15.59
CA LYS A 60 -15.64 0.67 -16.24
C LYS A 60 -17.04 0.93 -16.75
N LEU A 61 -17.94 1.46 -15.91
CA LEU A 61 -19.31 1.78 -16.31
C LEU A 61 -19.35 2.79 -17.48
N TRP A 62 -18.52 3.84 -17.41
CA TRP A 62 -18.45 4.87 -18.44
C TRP A 62 -17.88 4.33 -19.76
N ALA A 63 -16.80 3.55 -19.70
CA ALA A 63 -16.08 3.07 -20.88
C ALA A 63 -16.86 1.94 -21.56
N TYR A 64 -17.34 0.97 -20.80
CA TYR A 64 -18.04 -0.20 -21.34
C TYR A 64 -19.39 0.16 -21.96
N SER A 65 -20.02 1.26 -21.55
CA SER A 65 -21.25 1.76 -22.17
C SER A 65 -21.03 2.48 -23.51
N ARG A 66 -19.77 2.76 -23.89
CA ARG A 66 -19.42 3.59 -25.05
C ARG A 66 -18.61 2.87 -26.12
N VAL A 67 -18.20 1.62 -25.87
CA VAL A 67 -17.41 0.84 -26.82
C VAL A 67 -18.18 -0.40 -27.27
N GLU A 68 -18.06 -0.73 -28.54
CA GLU A 68 -18.67 -1.94 -29.10
C GLU A 68 -17.92 -3.20 -28.65
N ASN A 69 -16.57 -3.13 -28.62
CA ASN A 69 -15.71 -4.26 -28.28
C ASN A 69 -15.14 -4.17 -26.86
N ILE A 70 -15.99 -4.46 -25.87
CA ILE A 70 -15.62 -4.45 -24.45
C ILE A 70 -14.50 -5.46 -24.14
N LYS A 71 -14.50 -6.62 -24.81
CA LYS A 71 -13.48 -7.66 -24.58
C LYS A 71 -12.08 -7.18 -24.95
N GLN A 72 -11.94 -6.43 -26.05
CA GLN A 72 -10.65 -5.85 -26.44
C GLN A 72 -10.21 -4.77 -25.45
N LEU A 73 -11.08 -3.80 -25.15
CA LEU A 73 -10.78 -2.73 -24.19
C LEU A 73 -10.33 -3.30 -22.84
N LYS A 74 -11.01 -4.32 -22.34
CA LYS A 74 -10.68 -4.98 -21.09
C LYS A 74 -9.31 -5.66 -21.13
N ARG A 75 -8.98 -6.36 -22.22
CA ARG A 75 -7.66 -6.98 -22.40
C ARG A 75 -6.55 -5.93 -22.36
N GLU A 76 -6.73 -4.82 -23.05
CA GLU A 76 -5.78 -3.71 -23.06
C GLU A 76 -5.68 -3.06 -21.66
N ALA A 77 -6.80 -2.80 -21.00
CA ALA A 77 -6.79 -2.23 -19.65
C ALA A 77 -6.13 -3.13 -18.60
N VAL A 78 -6.21 -4.45 -18.75
CA VAL A 78 -5.45 -5.40 -17.91
C VAL A 78 -3.96 -5.37 -18.27
N SER A 79 -3.63 -5.32 -19.57
CA SER A 79 -2.24 -5.24 -20.06
C SER A 79 -1.52 -3.99 -19.55
N GLU A 80 -2.21 -2.84 -19.54
CA GLU A 80 -1.70 -1.57 -19.04
C GLU A 80 -1.75 -1.45 -17.50
N GLY A 81 -2.23 -2.49 -16.79
CA GLY A 81 -2.33 -2.48 -15.33
C GLY A 81 -3.37 -1.53 -14.75
N LEU A 82 -4.29 -1.01 -15.58
CA LEU A 82 -5.37 -0.12 -15.14
C LEU A 82 -6.39 -0.86 -14.26
N ILE A 83 -6.71 -2.09 -14.65
CA ILE A 83 -7.65 -2.97 -13.94
C ILE A 83 -7.04 -4.35 -13.69
N TRP A 84 -7.50 -5.02 -12.64
CA TRP A 84 -7.12 -6.41 -12.38
C TRP A 84 -7.91 -7.38 -13.26
N PRO A 85 -7.32 -8.56 -13.58
CA PRO A 85 -8.03 -9.60 -14.30
C PRO A 85 -9.19 -10.18 -13.47
N ASP A 86 -10.14 -10.80 -14.16
CA ASP A 86 -11.32 -11.37 -13.52
C ASP A 86 -10.97 -12.46 -12.50
N GLY A 87 -11.62 -12.40 -11.35
CA GLY A 87 -11.40 -13.33 -10.24
C GLY A 87 -10.21 -12.97 -9.35
N HIS A 88 -9.40 -11.98 -9.72
CA HIS A 88 -8.29 -11.53 -8.91
C HIS A 88 -8.77 -10.91 -7.58
N ILE A 89 -8.02 -11.10 -6.50
CA ILE A 89 -8.40 -10.60 -5.16
C ILE A 89 -8.55 -9.07 -5.19
N LEU A 90 -7.69 -8.38 -5.93
CA LEU A 90 -7.68 -6.92 -6.00
C LEU A 90 -8.85 -6.36 -6.84
N GLU A 91 -9.43 -7.15 -7.77
CA GLU A 91 -10.71 -6.80 -8.42
C GLU A 91 -11.84 -6.64 -7.37
N LYS A 92 -11.79 -7.42 -6.28
CA LYS A 92 -12.78 -7.37 -5.20
C LYS A 92 -12.63 -6.15 -4.30
N THR A 93 -11.49 -5.46 -4.36
CA THR A 93 -11.25 -4.23 -3.59
C THR A 93 -11.85 -2.99 -4.25
N GLU A 94 -12.50 -3.15 -5.41
CA GLU A 94 -13.31 -2.12 -6.05
C GLU A 94 -14.54 -1.76 -5.21
N ILE A 95 -14.70 -0.47 -4.91
CA ILE A 95 -15.78 0.06 -4.07
C ILE A 95 -16.86 0.64 -4.98
N CYS A 96 -17.95 -0.12 -5.16
CA CYS A 96 -19.11 0.30 -5.96
C CYS A 96 -20.42 -0.27 -5.42
N SER A 97 -21.55 0.38 -5.74
CA SER A 97 -22.87 -0.14 -5.38
C SER A 97 -23.17 -1.47 -6.08
N LYS A 98 -24.02 -2.29 -5.46
CA LYS A 98 -24.48 -3.57 -6.06
C LYS A 98 -25.15 -3.39 -7.43
N ALA A 99 -25.83 -2.25 -7.64
CA ALA A 99 -26.44 -1.93 -8.93
C ALA A 99 -25.38 -1.67 -10.01
N MET A 100 -24.36 -0.86 -9.69
CA MET A 100 -23.26 -0.57 -10.61
C MET A 100 -22.49 -1.83 -10.99
N ARG A 101 -22.16 -2.68 -10.00
CA ARG A 101 -21.47 -3.95 -10.27
C ARG A 101 -22.28 -4.87 -11.18
N ARG A 102 -23.60 -4.97 -10.97
CA ARG A 102 -24.47 -5.76 -11.86
C ARG A 102 -24.46 -5.23 -13.29
N GLU A 103 -24.51 -3.91 -13.46
CA GLU A 103 -24.49 -3.31 -14.79
C GLU A 103 -23.16 -3.53 -15.51
N ILE A 104 -22.03 -3.39 -14.81
CA ILE A 104 -20.71 -3.71 -15.35
C ILE A 104 -20.65 -5.18 -15.80
N LEU A 105 -21.12 -6.11 -14.97
CA LEU A 105 -21.12 -7.54 -15.31
C LEU A 105 -22.04 -7.86 -16.50
N ARG A 106 -23.19 -7.19 -16.61
CA ARG A 106 -24.10 -7.28 -17.76
C ARG A 106 -23.42 -6.82 -19.05
N LEU A 107 -22.73 -5.68 -19.01
CA LEU A 107 -21.97 -5.16 -20.15
C LEU A 107 -20.82 -6.10 -20.56
N GLU A 108 -20.16 -6.73 -19.58
CA GLU A 108 -19.11 -7.72 -19.84
C GLU A 108 -19.65 -9.07 -20.35
N GLY A 109 -20.96 -9.29 -20.33
CA GLY A 109 -21.59 -10.58 -20.68
C GLY A 109 -21.30 -11.69 -19.66
N ARG A 110 -21.09 -11.32 -18.38
CA ARG A 110 -20.82 -12.23 -17.26
C ARG A 110 -22.05 -12.46 -16.37
N LEU A 111 -23.13 -11.75 -16.64
CA LEU A 111 -24.44 -11.85 -15.99
C LEU A 111 -25.47 -12.29 -17.02
#